data_AF-W1XR98-F1
#
_entry.id   AF-W1XR98-F1
#
_cell.length_a   1.000
_cell.length_b   1.000
_cell.length_c   1.000
_cell.angle_alpha   90.00
_cell.angle_beta   90.00
_cell.angle_gamma   90.00
#
_symmetry.space_group_name_H-M   'P 1'
#
loop_
_entity.id
_entity.type
_entity.pdbx_description
1 polymer ?
#
loop_
_entity_poly.entity_id
_entity_poly.type
_entity_poly.pdbx_seq_one_letter_code
_entity_poly.pdbx_strand_id
1 'polypeptide(L)'
;ALFKSIVSGENQSILGDIARSSLGFLSKGYEKAVSIRNARFDAGNGVTKVTVPVISVGNITAGGTGKTPMVRFICDVLTQKGLHP
;
A
#
# COMPACT_ATOMS: atom_id res chain seq x y z
N ALA A 1 -10.88 -11.87 23.75
CA ALA A 1 -10.47 -13.30 23.81
C ALA A 1 -10.37 -13.92 22.40
N LEU A 2 -11.43 -13.86 21.57
CA LEU A 2 -11.48 -14.46 20.23
C LEU A 2 -10.40 -13.95 19.23
N PHE A 3 -10.14 -12.64 19.21
CA PHE A 3 -9.21 -12.04 18.23
C PHE A 3 -7.75 -12.49 18.40
N LYS A 4 -7.30 -12.72 19.64
CA LYS A 4 -5.93 -13.16 19.95
C LYS A 4 -5.70 -14.64 19.61
N SER A 5 -6.74 -15.47 19.75
CA SER A 5 -6.66 -16.92 19.51
C SER A 5 -6.68 -17.28 18.01
N ILE A 6 -7.30 -16.43 17.18
CA ILE A 6 -7.27 -16.58 15.71
C ILE A 6 -5.90 -16.19 15.14
N VAL A 7 -5.22 -15.22 15.77
CA VAL A 7 -3.93 -14.67 15.30
C VAL A 7 -2.73 -15.48 15.81
N SER A 8 -2.83 -16.17 16.95
CA SER A 8 -1.69 -16.84 17.60
C SER A 8 -1.31 -18.22 17.05
N GLY A 9 -2.08 -18.78 16.10
CA GLY A 9 -1.69 -20.02 15.39
C GLY A 9 -1.68 -21.31 16.23
N GLU A 10 -2.24 -21.31 17.44
CA GLU A 10 -2.23 -22.48 18.34
C GLU A 10 -3.34 -23.50 18.10
N ASN A 11 -4.27 -23.28 17.17
CA ASN A 11 -5.39 -24.21 16.94
C ASN A 11 -5.36 -24.79 15.51
N GLN A 12 -5.12 -26.10 15.42
CA GLN A 12 -5.29 -26.96 14.24
C GLN A 12 -6.80 -27.11 13.90
N SER A 13 -7.51 -25.99 13.73
CA SER A 13 -8.96 -25.97 13.59
C SER A 13 -9.36 -25.65 12.15
N ILE A 14 -10.19 -26.51 11.57
CA ILE A 14 -10.79 -26.45 10.22
C ILE A 14 -11.31 -25.04 9.86
N LEU A 15 -11.79 -24.28 10.85
CA LEU A 15 -12.25 -22.90 10.68
C LEU A 15 -11.14 -21.93 10.26
N GLY A 16 -9.91 -22.12 10.74
CA GLY A 16 -8.75 -21.32 10.36
C GLY A 16 -8.30 -21.58 8.92
N ASP A 17 -8.47 -22.80 8.42
CA ASP A 17 -8.13 -23.16 7.04
C ASP A 17 -9.18 -22.64 6.05
N ILE A 18 -10.47 -22.72 6.41
CA ILE A 18 -11.56 -22.13 5.62
C ILE A 18 -11.44 -20.60 5.58
N ALA A 19 -11.12 -19.96 6.70
CA ALA A 19 -10.88 -18.52 6.75
C ALA A 19 -9.67 -18.11 5.89
N ARG A 20 -8.55 -18.84 5.96
CA ARG A 20 -7.36 -18.57 5.12
C ARG A 20 -7.63 -18.80 3.64
N SER A 21 -8.37 -19.86 3.28
CA SER A 21 -8.72 -20.17 1.89
C SER A 21 -9.67 -19.13 1.29
N SER A 22 -10.70 -18.72 2.04
CA SER A 22 -11.62 -17.65 1.60
C SER A 22 -10.93 -16.30 1.48
N LEU A 23 -10.08 -15.91 2.44
CA LEU A 23 -9.26 -14.70 2.32
C LEU A 23 -8.27 -14.79 1.16
N GLY A 24 -7.69 -15.96 0.89
CA GLY A 24 -6.82 -16.20 -0.25
C GLY A 24 -7.54 -16.02 -1.59
N PHE A 25 -8.78 -16.51 -1.70
CA PHE A 25 -9.61 -16.29 -2.88
C PHE A 25 -9.96 -14.82 -3.08
N LEU A 26 -10.37 -14.13 -2.01
CA LEU A 26 -10.62 -12.68 -2.04
C LEU A 26 -9.35 -11.89 -2.42
N SER A 27 -8.19 -12.32 -1.91
CA SER A 27 -6.89 -11.71 -2.24
C SER A 27 -6.57 -11.83 -3.73
N LYS A 28 -6.79 -13.00 -4.35
CA LYS A 28 -6.61 -13.17 -5.81
C LYS A 28 -7.55 -12.28 -6.62
N GLY A 29 -8.80 -12.15 -6.18
CA GLY A 29 -9.76 -11.23 -6.80
C GLY A 29 -9.28 -9.77 -6.72
N TYR A 30 -8.81 -9.35 -5.54
CA TYR A 30 -8.24 -8.03 -5.33
C TYR A 30 -6.97 -7.80 -6.17
N GLU A 31 -6.06 -8.76 -6.21
CA GLU A 31 -4.84 -8.72 -7.02
C GLU A 31 -5.20 -8.50 -8.49
N LYS A 32 -6.12 -9.29 -9.05
CA LYS A 32 -6.56 -9.13 -10.45
C LYS A 32 -7.12 -7.73 -10.72
N ALA A 33 -7.95 -7.21 -9.82
CA ALA A 33 -8.50 -5.87 -9.94
C ALA A 33 -7.40 -4.78 -9.91
N VAL A 34 -6.43 -4.90 -9.00
CA VAL A 34 -5.28 -3.99 -8.91
C VAL A 34 -4.39 -4.08 -10.14
N SER A 35 -4.12 -5.28 -10.68
CA SER A 35 -3.34 -5.44 -11.90
C SER A 35 -4.00 -4.76 -13.10
N ILE A 36 -5.33 -4.90 -13.25
CA ILE A 36 -6.08 -4.21 -14.32
C ILE A 36 -6.00 -2.69 -14.13
N ARG A 37 -6.14 -2.20 -12.90
CA ARG A 37 -6.00 -0.78 -12.58
C ARG A 37 -4.60 -0.26 -12.94
N ASN A 38 -3.54 -0.98 -12.58
CA ASN A 38 -2.16 -0.58 -12.87
C ASN A 38 -1.89 -0.58 -14.37
N ALA A 39 -2.32 -1.62 -15.11
CA ALA A 39 -2.16 -1.67 -16.56
C ALA A 39 -2.83 -0.47 -17.28
N ARG A 40 -3.95 0.05 -16.75
CA ARG A 40 -4.58 1.28 -17.27
C ARG A 40 -3.71 2.51 -17.06
N PHE A 41 -3.11 2.66 -15.87
CA PHE A 41 -2.19 3.77 -15.57
C PHE A 41 -0.88 3.65 -16.36
N ASP A 42 -0.36 2.44 -16.56
CA ASP A 42 0.83 2.19 -17.38
C ASP A 42 0.59 2.58 -18.85
N ALA A 43 -0.64 2.41 -19.33
CA ALA A 43 -1.10 2.90 -20.63
C ALA A 43 -1.41 4.42 -20.65
N GLY A 44 -1.17 5.14 -19.55
CA GLY A 44 -1.39 6.59 -19.43
C GLY A 44 -2.83 7.01 -19.15
N ASN A 45 -3.77 6.08 -18.96
CA ASN A 45 -5.17 6.42 -18.69
C ASN A 45 -5.31 7.01 -17.28
N GLY A 46 -5.92 8.18 -17.18
CA GLY A 46 -6.08 8.88 -15.89
C GLY A 46 -4.80 9.52 -15.36
N VAL A 47 -3.74 9.63 -16.18
CA VAL A 47 -2.50 10.34 -15.82
C VAL A 47 -2.59 11.78 -16.32
N THR A 48 -2.43 12.74 -15.40
CA THR A 48 -2.37 14.18 -15.73
C THR A 48 -0.96 14.70 -15.49
N LYS A 49 -0.43 15.44 -16.46
CA LYS A 49 0.87 16.12 -16.32
C LYS A 49 0.63 17.55 -15.83
N VAL A 50 1.47 17.98 -14.90
CA VAL A 50 1.51 19.36 -14.41
C VAL A 50 2.81 20.03 -14.85
N THR A 51 2.86 21.36 -14.78
CA THR A 51 4.00 22.17 -15.26
C THR A 51 5.16 22.22 -14.26
N VAL A 52 4.96 21.74 -13.03
CA VAL A 52 5.96 21.73 -11.95
C VAL A 52 6.48 20.32 -11.67
N PRO A 53 7.70 20.16 -11.12
CA PRO A 53 8.18 18.86 -10.66
C PRO A 53 7.30 18.29 -9.55
N VAL A 54 7.05 16.97 -9.57
CA VAL A 54 6.24 16.29 -8.55
C VAL A 54 6.99 15.08 -8.00
N ILE A 55 7.05 14.97 -6.67
CA ILE A 55 7.61 13.81 -5.95
C ILE A 55 6.47 13.10 -5.24
N SER A 56 6.27 11.81 -5.52
CA SER A 56 5.28 10.98 -4.83
C SER A 56 5.94 10.14 -3.74
N VAL A 57 5.40 10.20 -2.52
CA VAL A 57 5.89 9.41 -1.37
C VAL A 57 4.80 8.42 -0.96
N GLY A 58 5.03 7.14 -1.24
CA GLY A 58 4.08 6.05 -0.97
C GLY A 58 4.72 4.87 -0.26
N ASN A 59 3.93 3.83 -0.01
CA ASN A 59 4.40 2.54 0.50
C ASN A 59 3.52 1.40 -0.04
N ILE A 60 4.04 0.18 -0.03
CA ILE A 60 3.34 -1.03 -0.51
C ILE A 60 2.50 -1.68 0.59
N THR A 61 2.91 -1.58 1.85
CA THR A 61 2.23 -2.21 2.99
C THR A 61 1.27 -1.25 3.70
N ALA A 62 0.18 -1.82 4.23
CA ALA A 62 -0.74 -1.10 5.10
C ALA A 62 -0.10 -0.91 6.50
N GLY A 63 -0.27 0.28 7.08
CA GLY A 63 0.24 0.62 8.41
C GLY A 63 1.10 1.89 8.46
N GLY A 64 1.61 2.19 9.66
CA GLY A 64 2.49 3.33 9.94
C GLY A 64 3.91 3.08 9.42
N THR A 65 4.17 3.46 8.17
CA THR A 65 5.40 3.08 7.45
C THR A 65 6.35 4.25 7.22
N GLY A 66 6.37 5.23 8.13
CA GLY A 66 7.33 6.33 8.09
C GLY A 66 7.14 7.34 6.94
N LYS A 67 6.00 7.33 6.22
CA LYS A 67 5.72 8.30 5.14
C LYS A 67 5.83 9.75 5.62
N THR A 68 5.26 10.07 6.77
CA THR A 68 5.33 11.44 7.33
C THR A 68 6.76 11.87 7.67
N PRO A 69 7.57 11.08 8.40
CA PRO A 69 9.00 11.36 8.55
C PRO A 69 9.76 11.49 7.21
N MET A 70 9.46 10.65 6.21
CA MET A 70 10.12 10.72 4.90
C MET A 70 9.77 12.00 4.14
N VAL A 71 8.51 12.42 4.14
CA VAL A 71 8.09 13.69 3.52
C VAL A 71 8.84 14.86 4.17
N ARG A 72 8.91 14.89 5.51
CA ARG A 72 9.64 15.93 6.24
C ARG A 72 11.11 15.98 5.82
N PHE A 73 11.78 14.83 5.79
CA PHE A 73 13.16 14.73 5.34
C PHE A 73 13.36 15.26 3.92
N ILE A 74 12.48 14.90 2.97
CA ILE A 74 12.56 15.39 1.59
C ILE A 74 12.39 16.91 1.53
N CYS A 75 11.39 17.46 2.23
CA CYS A 75 11.18 18.91 2.29
C CYS A 75 12.38 19.63 2.90
N ASP A 76 12.98 19.10 3.98
CA ASP A 76 14.15 19.70 4.63
C ASP A 76 15.35 19.73 3.67
N VAL A 77 15.62 18.63 2.97
CA VAL A 77 16.71 18.54 1.98
C VAL A 77 16.51 19.52 0.82
N LEU A 78 15.28 19.64 0.31
CA LEU A 78 14.97 20.55 -0.80
C LEU A 78 15.07 22.02 -0.33
N THR A 79 14.59 22.32 0.87
CA THR A 79 14.69 23.67 1.46
C THR A 79 16.16 24.07 1.68
N GLN A 80 17.01 23.16 2.16
CA GLN A 80 18.45 23.41 2.32
C GLN A 80 19.15 23.69 0.98
N LYS A 81 18.60 23.22 -0.14
CA LYS A 81 19.08 23.53 -1.49
C LYS A 81 18.51 24.85 -2.06
N GLY A 82 17.77 25.61 -1.24
CA GLY A 82 17.13 26.86 -1.66
C GLY A 82 15.87 26.66 -2.52
N LEU A 83 15.29 25.46 -2.52
CA LEU A 83 14.02 25.19 -3.20
C LEU A 83 12.84 25.46 -2.25
N HIS A 84 11.65 25.62 -2.83
CA HIS A 84 10.40 25.83 -2.10
C HIS A 84 9.45 24.64 -2.36
N PRO A 85 9.69 23.49 -1.71
CA PRO A 85 8.88 22.28 -1.84
C PRO A 85 7.52 22.39 -1.14
#